data_AF-A0A2S2NEA6-F1
#
_entry.id   AF-A0A2S2NEA6-F1
#
_cell.length_a   1.000
_cell.length_b   1.000
_cell.length_c   1.000
_cell.angle_alpha   90.00
_cell.angle_beta   90.00
_cell.angle_gamma   90.00
#
_symmetry.space_group_name_H-M   'P 1'
#
loop_
_entity.id
_entity.type
_entity.pdbx_description
1 polymer ?
#
loop_
_entity_poly.entity_id
_entity_poly.type
_entity_poly.pdbx_seq_one_letter_code
_entity_poly.pdbx_strand_id
1 'polypeptide(L)'
;RVLDLAHKAAYRSALGNTVFLPKYNIKKLGSEHLLYYVKKNFNNQNTIISSVGVDVDTLVHISEDLNLPNGDANRAPKSKYFGGDVRKSKALDSTYLAVVGEGVSYKDSQSASYAVLQYLLGKGSLMKWEVGQGVLEQNILKANSSDNFAVSAINYNYSDSGLFGFLLAYNGKDVSSVLKGAVNSLRSPTVTETKVNRAKKQLIHSLVSASESSVGVLENITHQAVTTGQVIPFEKLIAAVEAVTVEDVKKAAGKVAGSKLSDRKSVENG
;
A
#
# COMPACT_ATOMS: atom_id res chain seq x y z
N ARG A 1 -5.38 -11.11 4.88
CA ARG A 1 -4.64 -11.76 6.01
C ARG A 1 -3.14 -11.85 5.76
N VAL A 2 -2.69 -12.20 4.55
CA VAL A 2 -1.25 -12.23 4.22
C VAL A 2 -0.61 -10.86 4.40
N LEU A 3 -1.30 -9.79 3.97
CA LEU A 3 -0.84 -8.42 4.19
C LEU A 3 -0.67 -8.06 5.68
N ASP A 4 -1.59 -8.48 6.54
CA ASP A 4 -1.49 -8.27 8.00
C ASP A 4 -0.29 -9.01 8.61
N LEU A 5 0.01 -10.23 8.12
CA LEU A 5 1.23 -10.95 8.49
C LEU A 5 2.49 -10.24 7.97
N ALA A 6 2.45 -9.67 6.77
CA ALA A 6 3.56 -8.89 6.22
C ALA A 6 3.84 -7.63 7.05
N HIS A 7 2.80 -6.93 7.51
CA HIS A 7 2.93 -5.81 8.44
C HIS A 7 3.55 -6.22 9.77
N LYS A 8 3.05 -7.33 10.35
CA LYS A 8 3.59 -7.89 11.59
C LYS A 8 5.06 -8.33 11.45
N ALA A 9 5.46 -8.81 10.27
CA ALA A 9 6.83 -9.17 9.98
C ALA A 9 7.72 -7.91 9.81
N ALA A 10 7.22 -6.90 9.09
CA ALA A 10 7.97 -5.69 8.76
C ALA A 10 8.15 -4.73 9.94
N TYR A 11 7.13 -4.61 10.80
CA TYR A 11 7.07 -3.65 11.91
C TYR A 11 6.86 -4.37 13.24
N ARG A 12 7.58 -3.95 14.28
CA ARG A 12 7.48 -4.52 15.64
C ARG A 12 6.42 -3.86 16.52
N SER A 13 6.04 -2.62 16.17
CA SER A 13 5.09 -1.78 16.90
C SER A 13 4.33 -0.90 15.90
N ALA A 14 3.32 -0.15 16.37
CA ALA A 14 2.50 0.74 15.54
C ALA A 14 1.86 0.00 14.35
N LEU A 15 2.39 0.16 13.13
CA LEU A 15 1.95 -0.54 11.92
C LEU A 15 2.06 -2.07 11.99
N GLY A 16 2.83 -2.61 12.94
CA GLY A 16 2.90 -4.06 13.17
C GLY A 16 1.70 -4.64 13.93
N ASN A 17 0.87 -3.78 14.53
CA ASN A 17 -0.33 -4.21 15.23
C ASN A 17 -1.38 -4.69 14.23
N THR A 18 -1.96 -5.84 14.51
CA THR A 18 -2.98 -6.42 13.63
C THR A 18 -4.27 -5.61 13.69
N VAL A 19 -4.91 -5.45 12.54
CA VAL A 19 -6.27 -4.88 12.44
C VAL A 19 -7.34 -5.87 12.91
N PHE A 20 -6.97 -7.15 13.03
CA PHE A 20 -7.89 -8.21 13.44
C PHE A 20 -7.83 -8.39 14.95
N LEU A 21 -8.99 -8.47 15.58
CA LEU A 21 -9.09 -8.79 16.99
C LEU A 21 -8.53 -10.20 17.27
N PRO A 22 -7.51 -10.35 18.14
CA PRO A 22 -7.00 -11.66 18.50
C PRO A 22 -8.06 -12.49 19.23
N LYS A 23 -8.10 -13.81 18.97
CA LYS A 23 -9.12 -14.71 19.54
C LYS A 23 -9.20 -14.65 21.08
N TYR A 24 -8.06 -14.45 21.75
CA TYR A 24 -7.99 -14.38 23.22
C TYR A 24 -8.57 -13.06 23.80
N ASN A 25 -8.79 -12.05 22.97
CA ASN A 25 -9.38 -10.76 23.36
C ASN A 25 -10.88 -10.65 23.06
N ILE A 26 -11.44 -11.55 22.24
CA ILE A 26 -12.86 -11.50 21.82
C ILE A 26 -13.80 -11.45 23.03
N LYS A 27 -13.54 -12.25 24.06
CA LYS A 27 -14.38 -12.32 25.27
C LYS A 27 -14.02 -11.28 26.34
N LYS A 28 -12.97 -10.48 26.13
CA LYS A 28 -12.49 -9.48 27.10
C LYS A 28 -12.94 -8.07 26.77
N LEU A 29 -13.35 -7.83 25.53
CA LEU A 29 -13.89 -6.54 25.11
C LEU A 29 -15.35 -6.42 25.54
N GLY A 30 -15.62 -5.44 26.40
CA GLY A 30 -16.96 -5.03 26.80
C GLY A 30 -17.27 -3.60 26.35
N SER A 31 -18.51 -3.15 26.53
CA SER A 31 -18.99 -1.82 26.12
C SER A 31 -18.15 -0.68 26.69
N GLU A 32 -17.66 -0.80 27.93
CA GLU A 32 -16.80 0.21 28.57
C GLU A 32 -15.51 0.48 27.79
N HIS A 33 -14.90 -0.56 27.22
CA HIS A 33 -13.68 -0.42 26.41
C HIS A 33 -13.95 0.35 25.11
N LEU A 34 -15.11 0.11 24.49
CA LEU A 34 -15.53 0.81 23.28
C LEU A 34 -15.84 2.28 23.57
N LEU A 35 -16.56 2.56 24.66
CA LEU A 35 -16.86 3.93 25.08
C LEU A 35 -15.58 4.69 25.43
N TYR A 36 -14.63 4.06 26.12
CA TYR A 36 -13.31 4.64 26.37
C TYR A 36 -12.56 4.94 25.06
N TYR A 37 -12.59 4.01 24.09
CA TYR A 37 -11.96 4.21 22.79
C TYR A 37 -12.59 5.38 22.02
N VAL A 38 -13.93 5.47 21.97
CA VAL A 38 -14.63 6.57 21.32
C VAL A 38 -14.28 7.90 22.00
N LYS A 39 -14.43 7.98 23.33
CA LYS A 39 -14.13 9.22 24.08
C LYS A 39 -12.68 9.68 23.91
N LYS A 40 -11.74 8.75 23.79
CA LYS A 40 -10.31 9.07 23.63
C LYS A 40 -9.96 9.51 22.21
N ASN A 41 -10.47 8.80 21.19
CA ASN A 41 -10.01 8.97 19.81
C ASN A 41 -10.91 9.87 18.96
N PHE A 42 -12.21 9.96 19.26
CA PHE A 42 -13.18 10.73 18.47
C PHE A 42 -13.30 12.12 19.09
N ASN A 43 -12.32 12.97 18.79
CA ASN A 43 -12.21 14.32 19.32
C ASN A 43 -11.96 15.33 18.18
N ASN A 44 -12.13 16.62 18.48
CA ASN A 44 -11.98 17.69 17.49
C ASN A 44 -10.59 17.79 16.82
N GLN A 45 -9.53 17.24 17.42
CA GLN A 45 -8.19 17.22 16.84
C GLN A 45 -7.94 16.01 15.91
N ASN A 46 -8.80 14.99 15.94
CA ASN A 46 -8.65 13.74 15.20
C ASN A 46 -9.78 13.50 14.18
N THR A 47 -10.72 14.44 14.05
CA THR A 47 -11.86 14.34 13.13
C THR A 47 -11.71 15.36 12.02
N ILE A 48 -11.93 14.92 10.78
CA ILE A 48 -11.99 15.77 9.60
C ILE A 48 -13.38 15.57 8.99
N ILE A 49 -14.02 16.69 8.66
CA ILE A 49 -15.28 16.70 7.91
C ILE A 49 -14.90 17.07 6.47
N SER A 50 -15.41 16.30 5.52
CA SER A 50 -15.17 16.52 4.10
C SER A 50 -16.48 16.33 3.35
N SER A 51 -16.70 17.13 2.32
CA SER A 51 -17.89 17.10 1.48
C SER A 51 -17.50 17.33 0.03
N VAL A 52 -18.36 16.88 -0.89
CA VAL A 52 -18.26 17.15 -2.33
C VAL A 52 -19.61 17.66 -2.79
N GLY A 53 -19.65 18.83 -3.44
CA GLY A 53 -20.89 19.45 -3.92
C GLY A 53 -21.73 20.15 -2.84
N VAL A 54 -21.15 20.43 -1.68
CA VAL A 54 -21.78 21.19 -0.59
C VAL A 54 -21.04 22.51 -0.42
N ASP A 55 -21.78 23.58 -0.21
CA ASP A 55 -21.22 24.91 0.05
C ASP A 55 -20.41 24.93 1.36
N VAL A 56 -19.34 25.73 1.40
CA VAL A 56 -18.44 25.83 2.55
C VAL A 56 -19.18 26.37 3.78
N ASP A 57 -20.08 27.34 3.62
CA ASP A 57 -20.84 27.92 4.73
C ASP A 57 -21.77 26.88 5.36
N THR A 58 -22.38 26.03 4.53
CA THR A 58 -23.20 24.90 5.02
C THR A 58 -22.35 23.89 5.77
N LEU A 59 -21.13 23.62 5.29
CA LEU A 59 -20.20 22.70 5.96
C LEU A 59 -19.74 23.26 7.31
N VAL A 60 -19.48 24.57 7.39
CA VAL A 60 -19.11 25.26 8.62
C VAL A 60 -20.25 25.17 9.63
N HIS A 61 -21.49 25.45 9.23
CA HIS A 61 -22.65 25.29 10.13
C HIS A 61 -22.81 23.85 10.65
N ILE A 62 -22.68 22.84 9.78
CA ILE A 62 -22.69 21.43 10.21
C ILE A 62 -21.56 21.14 11.20
N SER A 63 -20.38 21.73 11.00
CA SER A 63 -19.23 21.55 11.88
C SER A 63 -19.42 22.21 13.25
N GLU A 64 -20.13 23.35 13.31
CA GLU A 64 -20.48 24.05 14.56
C GLU A 64 -21.52 23.27 15.38
N ASP A 65 -22.48 22.64 14.70
CA ASP A 65 -23.49 21.77 15.34
C ASP A 65 -22.91 20.43 15.82
N LEU A 66 -21.78 19.99 15.24
CA LEU A 66 -21.05 18.79 15.67
C LEU A 66 -20.33 19.04 16.99
N ASN A 67 -21.02 18.78 18.10
CA ASN A 67 -20.46 18.88 19.45
C ASN A 67 -19.45 17.75 19.75
N LEU A 68 -18.25 17.84 19.16
CA LEU A 68 -17.15 16.92 19.38
C LEU A 68 -16.42 17.23 20.70
N PRO A 69 -16.04 16.21 21.48
CA PRO A 69 -15.29 16.46 22.71
C PRO A 69 -13.91 17.05 22.38
N ASN A 70 -13.47 18.00 23.19
CA ASN A 70 -12.09 18.46 23.18
C ASN A 70 -11.17 17.31 23.63
N GLY A 71 -10.12 17.05 22.85
CA GLY A 71 -9.15 16.01 23.18
C GLY A 71 -7.81 16.27 22.50
N ASP A 72 -6.83 15.44 22.83
CA ASP A 72 -5.48 15.56 22.28
C ASP A 72 -5.40 14.98 20.86
N ALA A 73 -4.55 15.61 20.04
CA ALA A 73 -4.14 15.04 18.75
C ALA A 73 -3.45 13.70 18.98
N ASN A 74 -3.92 12.65 18.31
CA ASN A 74 -3.34 11.33 18.41
C ASN A 74 -1.99 11.30 17.68
N ARG A 75 -0.90 11.39 18.44
CA ARG A 75 0.45 11.18 17.92
C ARG A 75 0.79 9.70 18.02
N ALA A 76 0.50 8.95 16.97
CA ALA A 76 0.94 7.57 16.88
C ALA A 76 2.48 7.50 16.98
N PRO A 77 3.03 6.51 17.71
CA PRO A 77 4.47 6.32 17.78
C PRO A 77 5.03 6.02 16.39
N LYS A 78 6.22 6.56 16.09
CA LYS A 78 6.87 6.35 14.80
C LYS A 78 7.10 4.87 14.53
N SER A 79 6.76 4.45 13.33
CA SER A 79 6.95 3.09 12.82
C SER A 79 8.34 2.96 12.24
N LYS A 80 9.09 1.94 12.67
CA LYS A 80 10.40 1.61 12.13
C LYS A 80 10.35 0.28 11.40
N TYR A 81 10.79 0.27 10.15
CA TYR A 81 10.91 -0.95 9.37
C TYR A 81 12.11 -1.78 9.84
N PHE A 82 11.89 -3.07 10.09
CA PHE A 82 12.94 -4.02 10.49
C PHE A 82 13.14 -5.16 9.50
N GLY A 83 12.13 -5.42 8.65
CA GLY A 83 12.02 -6.66 7.89
C GLY A 83 11.73 -7.87 8.78
N GLY A 84 11.42 -9.01 8.18
CA GLY A 84 11.21 -10.27 8.90
C GLY A 84 10.58 -11.36 8.02
N ASP A 85 10.50 -12.59 8.53
CA ASP A 85 9.80 -13.70 7.87
C ASP A 85 8.74 -14.23 8.84
N VAL A 86 7.49 -14.34 8.36
CA VAL A 86 6.39 -14.93 9.11
C VAL A 86 5.65 -15.90 8.19
N ARG A 87 5.58 -17.16 8.62
CA ARG A 87 4.90 -18.22 7.89
C ARG A 87 3.72 -18.73 8.70
N LYS A 88 2.63 -19.01 7.99
CA LYS A 88 1.45 -19.62 8.57
C LYS A 88 0.94 -20.72 7.66
N SER A 89 1.15 -21.96 8.09
CA SER A 89 0.57 -23.12 7.41
C SER A 89 -0.93 -23.19 7.69
N LYS A 90 -1.72 -23.29 6.63
CA LYS A 90 -3.15 -23.57 6.66
C LYS A 90 -3.47 -24.37 5.40
N ALA A 91 -4.28 -25.42 5.53
CA ALA A 91 -4.80 -26.15 4.38
C ALA A 91 -5.66 -25.21 3.54
N LEU A 92 -5.12 -24.80 2.38
CA LEU A 92 -5.74 -23.95 1.37
C LEU A 92 -5.33 -24.50 0.01
N ASP A 93 -6.16 -24.31 -1.00
CA ASP A 93 -5.91 -24.79 -2.37
C ASP A 93 -4.81 -23.99 -3.09
N SER A 94 -4.37 -22.87 -2.51
CA SER A 94 -3.35 -22.00 -3.09
C SER A 94 -2.46 -21.42 -2.01
N THR A 95 -1.18 -21.24 -2.36
CA THR A 95 -0.20 -20.59 -1.50
C THR A 95 -0.26 -19.09 -1.77
N TYR A 96 -0.43 -18.31 -0.70
CA TYR A 96 -0.42 -16.85 -0.77
C TYR A 96 0.82 -16.30 -0.08
N LEU A 97 1.54 -15.42 -0.77
CA LEU A 97 2.78 -14.82 -0.30
C LEU A 97 2.72 -13.30 -0.46
N ALA A 98 3.43 -12.61 0.42
CA ALA A 98 3.71 -11.19 0.31
C ALA A 98 5.21 -10.98 0.55
N VAL A 99 5.90 -10.41 -0.42
CA VAL A 99 7.29 -10.01 -0.27
C VAL A 99 7.32 -8.49 -0.30
N VAL A 100 7.74 -7.89 0.81
CA VAL A 100 7.74 -6.44 1.00
C VAL A 100 9.09 -5.94 1.49
N GLY A 101 9.52 -4.84 0.91
CA GLY A 101 10.61 -3.97 1.35
C GLY A 101 10.07 -2.69 2.00
N GLU A 102 11.00 -1.86 2.46
CA GLU A 102 10.69 -0.52 2.97
C GLU A 102 10.20 0.38 1.83
N GLY A 103 9.00 0.94 2.00
CA GLY A 103 8.42 1.94 1.11
C GLY A 103 8.73 3.36 1.58
N VAL A 104 7.91 4.32 1.17
CA VAL A 104 8.05 5.72 1.55
C VAL A 104 6.76 6.25 2.20
N SER A 105 6.88 7.35 2.93
CA SER A 105 5.69 8.04 3.45
C SER A 105 5.01 8.87 2.35
N TYR A 106 3.76 9.27 2.58
CA TYR A 106 3.06 10.19 1.66
C TYR A 106 3.74 11.56 1.54
N LYS A 107 4.53 11.96 2.55
CA LYS A 107 5.22 13.25 2.58
C LYS A 107 6.59 13.21 1.90
N ASP A 108 7.05 12.03 1.50
CA ASP A 108 8.33 11.85 0.82
C ASP A 108 8.24 12.35 -0.63
N SER A 109 9.28 13.05 -1.09
CA SER A 109 9.37 13.56 -2.47
C SER A 109 9.39 12.44 -3.51
N GLN A 110 9.74 11.20 -3.12
CA GLN A 110 9.77 10.03 -4.00
C GLN A 110 8.45 9.26 -4.04
N SER A 111 7.41 9.70 -3.32
CA SER A 111 6.10 9.02 -3.29
C SER A 111 5.50 8.81 -4.69
N ALA A 112 5.59 9.83 -5.57
CA ALA A 112 5.17 9.73 -6.97
C ALA A 112 6.00 8.71 -7.75
N SER A 113 7.33 8.68 -7.54
CA SER A 113 8.22 7.71 -8.18
C SER A 113 7.89 6.26 -7.77
N TYR A 114 7.55 6.03 -6.50
CA TYR A 114 7.09 4.72 -6.00
C TYR A 114 5.73 4.33 -6.60
N ALA A 115 4.81 5.28 -6.76
CA ALA A 115 3.54 5.03 -7.43
C ALA A 115 3.76 4.63 -8.91
N VAL A 116 4.62 5.33 -9.65
CA VAL A 116 4.97 4.96 -11.03
C VAL A 116 5.65 3.58 -11.07
N LEU A 117 6.54 3.29 -10.11
CA LEU A 117 7.19 1.98 -10.01
C LEU A 117 6.18 0.85 -9.79
N GLN A 118 5.13 1.07 -8.98
CA GLN A 118 4.05 0.09 -8.79
C GLN A 118 3.36 -0.25 -10.12
N TYR A 119 2.98 0.75 -10.91
CA TYR A 119 2.34 0.54 -12.22
C TYR A 119 3.30 -0.09 -13.24
N LEU A 120 4.60 0.21 -13.14
CA LEU A 120 5.63 -0.45 -13.96
C LEU A 120 5.75 -1.94 -13.65
N LEU A 121 5.83 -2.29 -12.37
CA LEU A 121 5.88 -3.69 -11.91
C LEU A 121 4.58 -4.44 -12.22
N GLY A 122 3.45 -3.74 -12.19
CA GLY A 122 2.12 -4.21 -12.55
C GLY A 122 1.22 -4.38 -11.35
N LYS A 123 0.03 -3.76 -11.37
CA LYS A 123 -0.99 -3.84 -10.31
C LYS A 123 -1.89 -5.09 -10.43
N GLY A 124 -1.50 -6.06 -11.24
CA GLY A 124 -2.32 -7.21 -11.62
C GLY A 124 -3.32 -6.87 -12.74
N SER A 125 -3.85 -7.91 -13.39
CA SER A 125 -4.83 -7.76 -14.46
C SER A 125 -6.23 -7.49 -13.89
N LEU A 126 -6.95 -6.51 -14.46
CA LEU A 126 -8.36 -6.24 -14.13
C LEU A 126 -9.30 -7.22 -14.84
N MET A 127 -8.81 -7.96 -15.83
CA MET A 127 -9.59 -8.89 -16.64
C MET A 127 -9.13 -10.32 -16.39
N LYS A 128 -10.11 -11.22 -16.16
CA LYS A 128 -9.89 -12.63 -15.79
C LYS A 128 -9.00 -13.42 -16.78
N TRP A 129 -8.88 -12.97 -18.02
CA TRP A 129 -8.20 -13.70 -19.12
C TRP A 129 -7.05 -12.92 -19.76
N GLU A 130 -6.76 -11.72 -19.28
CA GLU A 130 -5.68 -10.91 -19.85
C GLU A 130 -4.37 -11.23 -19.12
N VAL A 131 -3.36 -11.54 -19.93
CA VAL A 131 -1.96 -11.59 -19.48
C VAL A 131 -1.50 -10.17 -19.21
N GLY A 132 -1.36 -9.81 -17.94
CA GLY A 132 -0.98 -8.47 -17.56
C GLY A 132 0.43 -8.12 -18.06
N GLN A 133 0.55 -6.86 -18.47
CA GLN A 133 1.76 -6.33 -19.09
C GLN A 133 2.81 -5.86 -18.05
N GLY A 134 2.59 -6.14 -16.77
CA GLY A 134 3.48 -5.79 -15.67
C GLY A 134 4.80 -6.53 -15.73
N VAL A 135 5.91 -5.90 -15.31
CA VAL A 135 7.23 -6.55 -15.30
C VAL A 135 7.24 -7.82 -14.44
N LEU A 136 6.51 -7.83 -13.31
CA LEU A 136 6.39 -9.00 -12.44
C LEU A 136 5.80 -10.21 -13.18
N GLU A 137 4.63 -10.01 -13.78
CA GLU A 137 3.88 -11.07 -14.45
C GLU A 137 4.62 -11.59 -15.69
N GLN A 138 5.15 -10.68 -16.52
CA GLN A 138 5.91 -11.04 -17.71
C GLN A 138 7.16 -11.86 -17.39
N ASN A 139 7.85 -11.56 -16.28
CA ASN A 139 9.04 -12.32 -15.89
C ASN A 139 8.68 -13.68 -15.26
N ILE A 140 7.56 -13.78 -14.54
CA ILE A 140 7.07 -15.08 -14.07
C ILE A 140 6.70 -15.95 -15.28
N LEU A 141 5.95 -15.44 -16.25
CA LEU A 141 5.50 -16.21 -17.42
C LEU A 141 6.65 -16.74 -18.28
N LYS A 142 7.75 -15.99 -18.37
CA LYS A 142 8.98 -16.46 -19.03
C LYS A 142 9.63 -17.65 -18.33
N ALA A 143 9.55 -17.69 -17.00
CA ALA A 143 10.13 -18.75 -16.19
C ALA A 143 9.16 -19.94 -16.02
N ASN A 144 7.85 -19.69 -16.07
CA ASN A 144 6.81 -20.66 -15.81
C ASN A 144 5.50 -20.24 -16.49
N SER A 145 5.25 -20.78 -17.69
CA SER A 145 4.10 -20.40 -18.52
C SER A 145 2.86 -21.26 -18.29
N SER A 146 2.97 -22.37 -17.55
CA SER A 146 1.90 -23.37 -17.39
C SER A 146 1.09 -23.24 -16.12
N ASP A 147 1.65 -22.58 -15.10
CA ASP A 147 1.07 -22.58 -13.77
C ASP A 147 0.07 -21.44 -13.56
N ASN A 148 -0.97 -21.73 -12.78
CA ASN A 148 -1.96 -20.73 -12.39
C ASN A 148 -1.43 -19.88 -11.24
N PHE A 149 -1.19 -18.60 -11.51
CA PHE A 149 -0.77 -17.63 -10.51
C PHE A 149 -1.44 -16.27 -10.70
N ALA A 150 -1.47 -15.47 -9.65
CA ALA A 150 -1.83 -14.06 -9.70
C ALA A 150 -0.78 -13.27 -8.93
N VAL A 151 -0.23 -12.22 -9.56
CA VAL A 151 0.78 -11.36 -8.95
C VAL A 151 0.35 -9.90 -9.07
N SER A 152 0.58 -9.12 -8.02
CA SER A 152 0.28 -7.68 -8.03
C SER A 152 1.29 -6.92 -7.18
N ALA A 153 1.84 -5.85 -7.74
CA ALA A 153 2.70 -4.92 -7.01
C ALA A 153 1.88 -4.11 -6.00
N ILE A 154 2.41 -3.99 -4.79
CA ILE A 154 1.81 -3.22 -3.70
C ILE A 154 2.69 -2.03 -3.33
N ASN A 155 2.03 -0.91 -3.08
CA ASN A 155 2.63 0.32 -2.59
C ASN A 155 1.71 0.90 -1.52
N TYR A 156 2.05 0.68 -0.26
CA TYR A 156 1.33 1.22 0.89
C TYR A 156 2.17 2.32 1.50
N ASN A 157 1.74 3.56 1.34
CA ASN A 157 2.37 4.69 2.00
C ASN A 157 1.59 4.97 3.30
N TYR A 158 2.29 5.38 4.35
CA TYR A 158 1.71 5.84 5.61
C TYR A 158 2.22 7.25 5.91
N SER A 159 1.79 7.83 7.03
CA SER A 159 2.20 9.18 7.42
C SER A 159 3.70 9.28 7.76
N ASP A 160 4.31 8.19 8.25
CA ASP A 160 5.67 8.14 8.76
C ASP A 160 6.57 7.05 8.12
N SER A 161 5.98 6.08 7.42
CA SER A 161 6.68 4.94 6.80
C SER A 161 5.94 4.47 5.54
N GLY A 162 6.42 3.40 4.89
CA GLY A 162 5.71 2.75 3.80
C GLY A 162 6.14 1.29 3.61
N LEU A 163 5.38 0.54 2.81
CA LEU A 163 5.72 -0.80 2.34
C LEU A 163 5.60 -0.85 0.83
N PHE A 164 6.61 -1.45 0.19
CA PHE A 164 6.59 -1.64 -1.25
C PHE A 164 7.01 -3.07 -1.59
N GLY A 165 6.33 -3.71 -2.55
CA GLY A 165 6.62 -5.10 -2.87
C GLY A 165 5.60 -5.72 -3.81
N PHE A 166 5.34 -7.01 -3.63
CA PHE A 166 4.30 -7.72 -4.37
C PHE A 166 3.54 -8.72 -3.51
N LEU A 167 2.31 -8.98 -3.93
CA LEU A 167 1.47 -10.10 -3.49
C LEU A 167 1.47 -11.16 -4.58
N LEU A 168 1.56 -12.42 -4.17
CA LEU A 168 1.53 -13.58 -5.06
C LEU A 168 0.51 -14.59 -4.52
N ALA A 169 -0.40 -15.03 -5.37
CA ALA A 169 -1.20 -16.23 -5.17
C ALA A 169 -0.76 -17.26 -6.21
N TYR A 170 -0.46 -18.47 -5.76
CA TYR A 170 0.06 -19.53 -6.61
C TYR A 170 -0.65 -20.85 -6.32
N ASN A 171 -1.13 -21.51 -7.38
CA ASN A 171 -1.75 -22.81 -7.32
C ASN A 171 -0.84 -23.83 -8.02
N GLY A 172 0.04 -24.45 -7.24
CA GLY A 172 0.99 -25.45 -7.72
C GLY A 172 1.84 -26.03 -6.59
N LYS A 173 2.66 -27.03 -6.92
CA LYS A 173 3.45 -27.80 -5.95
C LYS A 173 4.76 -27.12 -5.54
N ASP A 174 5.39 -26.35 -6.43
CA ASP A 174 6.65 -25.66 -6.15
C ASP A 174 6.58 -24.18 -6.52
N VAL A 175 6.43 -23.34 -5.49
CA VAL A 175 6.41 -21.88 -5.63
C VAL A 175 7.79 -21.28 -5.87
N SER A 176 8.87 -22.06 -5.71
CA SER A 176 10.25 -21.54 -5.68
C SER A 176 10.65 -20.88 -7.01
N SER A 177 10.24 -21.44 -8.14
CA SER A 177 10.52 -20.89 -9.47
C SER A 177 9.81 -19.55 -9.69
N VAL A 178 8.51 -19.49 -9.39
CA VAL A 178 7.68 -18.30 -9.49
C VAL A 178 8.16 -17.20 -8.54
N LEU A 179 8.47 -17.56 -7.30
CA LEU A 179 8.99 -16.64 -6.29
C LEU A 179 10.33 -16.05 -6.71
N LYS A 180 11.27 -16.87 -7.22
CA LYS A 180 12.55 -16.39 -7.75
C LYS A 180 12.34 -15.38 -8.87
N GLY A 181 11.43 -15.66 -9.82
CA GLY A 181 11.08 -14.73 -10.89
C GLY A 181 10.53 -13.39 -10.38
N ALA A 182 9.63 -13.44 -9.40
CA ALA A 182 9.03 -12.24 -8.80
C ALA A 182 10.05 -11.41 -7.99
N VAL A 183 10.87 -12.07 -7.16
CA VAL A 183 11.91 -11.40 -6.35
C VAL A 183 12.97 -10.77 -7.26
N ASN A 184 13.39 -11.44 -8.33
CA ASN A 184 14.32 -10.87 -9.30
C ASN A 184 13.74 -9.64 -9.99
N SER A 185 12.44 -9.66 -10.30
CA SER A 185 11.73 -8.52 -10.89
C SER A 185 11.62 -7.33 -9.93
N LEU A 186 11.49 -7.60 -8.63
CA LEU A 186 11.46 -6.57 -7.59
C LEU A 186 12.85 -5.97 -7.34
N ARG A 187 13.91 -6.78 -7.34
CA ARG A 187 15.29 -6.34 -7.08
C ARG A 187 15.93 -5.65 -8.28
N SER A 188 15.65 -6.14 -9.48
CA SER A 188 16.27 -5.67 -10.72
C SER A 188 15.20 -5.48 -11.81
N PRO A 189 14.23 -4.57 -11.63
CA PRO A 189 13.21 -4.34 -12.63
C PRO A 189 13.84 -3.78 -13.91
N THR A 190 13.36 -4.27 -15.05
CA THR A 190 13.71 -3.68 -16.35
C THR A 190 12.99 -2.35 -16.51
N VAL A 191 13.70 -1.25 -16.22
CA VAL A 191 13.19 0.12 -16.36
C VAL A 191 13.65 0.70 -17.71
N THR A 192 12.72 0.77 -18.66
CA THR A 192 12.91 1.47 -19.94
C THR A 192 11.97 2.65 -20.04
N GLU A 193 12.33 3.66 -20.84
CA GLU A 193 11.51 4.85 -21.05
C GLU A 193 10.08 4.49 -21.50
N THR A 194 9.93 3.55 -22.44
CA THR A 194 8.63 3.06 -22.90
C THR A 194 7.77 2.52 -21.75
N LYS A 195 8.36 1.74 -20.83
CA LYS A 195 7.65 1.16 -19.68
C LYS A 195 7.29 2.23 -18.64
N VAL A 196 8.17 3.19 -18.41
CA VAL A 196 7.92 4.32 -17.49
C VAL A 196 6.79 5.19 -18.04
N ASN A 197 6.84 5.56 -19.33
CA ASN A 197 5.79 6.36 -19.96
C ASN A 197 4.44 5.63 -19.95
N ARG A 198 4.42 4.31 -20.15
CA ARG A 198 3.21 3.51 -19.98
C ARG A 198 2.70 3.54 -18.54
N ALA A 199 3.58 3.32 -17.56
CA ALA A 199 3.21 3.31 -16.15
C ALA A 199 2.64 4.65 -15.68
N LYS A 200 3.24 5.77 -16.12
CA LYS A 200 2.71 7.13 -15.89
C LYS A 200 1.29 7.27 -16.44
N LYS A 201 1.07 6.90 -17.70
CA LYS A 201 -0.25 6.99 -18.34
C LYS A 201 -1.29 6.13 -17.61
N GLN A 202 -0.92 4.92 -17.17
CA GLN A 202 -1.81 4.06 -16.40
C GLN A 202 -2.13 4.64 -15.01
N LEU A 203 -1.15 5.25 -14.34
CA LEU A 203 -1.37 5.94 -13.06
C LEU A 203 -2.28 7.16 -13.23
N ILE A 204 -2.03 8.01 -14.23
CA ILE A 204 -2.87 9.18 -14.53
C ILE A 204 -4.30 8.72 -14.87
N HIS A 205 -4.46 7.71 -15.72
CA HIS A 205 -5.77 7.13 -16.02
C HIS A 205 -6.48 6.67 -14.74
N SER A 206 -5.78 5.95 -13.86
CA SER A 206 -6.36 5.50 -12.59
C SER A 206 -6.76 6.65 -11.65
N LEU A 207 -6.02 7.77 -11.67
CA LEU A 207 -6.36 8.96 -10.89
C LEU A 207 -7.59 9.67 -11.47
N VAL A 208 -7.65 9.81 -12.79
CA VAL A 208 -8.79 10.42 -13.50
C VAL A 208 -10.05 9.57 -13.31
N SER A 209 -10.00 8.25 -13.52
CA SER A 209 -11.16 7.38 -13.30
C SER A 209 -11.66 7.42 -11.86
N ALA A 210 -10.76 7.54 -10.87
CA ALA A 210 -11.18 7.70 -9.47
C ALA A 210 -11.89 9.04 -9.21
N SER A 211 -11.58 10.08 -10.00
CA SER A 211 -12.21 11.41 -9.89
C SER A 211 -13.59 11.50 -10.57
N GLU A 212 -13.98 10.50 -11.36
CA GLU A 212 -15.30 10.47 -12.03
C GLU A 212 -16.46 10.22 -11.06
N SER A 213 -16.17 9.67 -9.88
CA SER A 213 -17.16 9.44 -8.83
C SER A 213 -17.00 10.46 -7.71
N SER A 214 -18.10 11.09 -7.29
CA SER A 214 -18.12 11.97 -6.11
C SER A 214 -17.62 11.28 -4.84
N VAL A 215 -17.88 9.96 -4.71
CA VAL A 215 -17.36 9.14 -3.61
C VAL A 215 -15.84 9.01 -3.71
N GLY A 216 -15.31 8.75 -4.91
CA GLY A 216 -13.86 8.65 -5.13
C GLY A 216 -13.12 9.97 -4.88
N VAL A 217 -13.73 11.10 -5.28
CA VAL A 217 -13.23 12.45 -4.95
C VAL A 217 -13.25 12.67 -3.44
N LEU A 218 -14.36 12.35 -2.76
CA LEU A 218 -14.50 12.52 -1.32
C LEU A 218 -13.46 11.69 -0.55
N GLU A 219 -13.29 10.42 -0.90
CA GLU A 219 -12.28 9.55 -0.30
C GLU A 219 -10.87 10.10 -0.51
N ASN A 220 -10.57 10.61 -1.70
CA ASN A 220 -9.27 11.17 -2.03
C ASN A 220 -8.96 12.43 -1.19
N ILE A 221 -9.85 13.41 -1.16
CA ILE A 221 -9.64 14.66 -0.40
C ILE A 221 -9.52 14.36 1.10
N THR A 222 -10.38 13.47 1.61
CA THR A 222 -10.40 13.10 3.03
C THR A 222 -9.09 12.40 3.40
N HIS A 223 -8.66 11.44 2.58
CA HIS A 223 -7.43 10.69 2.83
C HIS A 223 -6.20 11.60 2.80
N GLN A 224 -6.12 12.52 1.83
CA GLN A 224 -5.03 13.51 1.77
C GLN A 224 -5.04 14.39 3.01
N ALA A 225 -6.19 14.98 3.36
CA ALA A 225 -6.33 15.84 4.54
C ALA A 225 -5.91 15.13 5.83
N VAL A 226 -6.38 13.88 6.05
CA VAL A 226 -6.04 13.08 7.24
C VAL A 226 -4.54 12.75 7.29
N THR A 227 -3.92 12.45 6.14
CA THR A 227 -2.57 11.87 6.14
C THR A 227 -1.46 12.91 6.04
N THR A 228 -1.66 13.96 5.23
CA THR A 228 -0.66 15.01 4.99
C THR A 228 -1.00 16.32 5.69
N GLY A 229 -2.26 16.51 6.09
CA GLY A 229 -2.78 17.78 6.59
C GLY A 229 -3.12 18.79 5.48
N GLN A 230 -3.01 18.39 4.20
CA GLN A 230 -3.21 19.26 3.05
C GLN A 230 -3.88 18.49 1.91
N VAL A 231 -4.79 19.14 1.20
CA VAL A 231 -5.37 18.61 -0.04
C VAL A 231 -4.60 19.18 -1.22
N ILE A 232 -3.93 18.31 -1.98
CA ILE A 232 -3.19 18.71 -3.17
C ILE A 232 -4.18 18.83 -4.33
N PRO A 233 -4.19 19.97 -5.06
CA PRO A 233 -4.97 20.12 -6.28
C PRO A 233 -4.68 19.00 -7.28
N PHE A 234 -5.72 18.56 -7.98
CA PHE A 234 -5.63 17.41 -8.87
C PHE A 234 -4.61 17.63 -10.01
N GLU A 235 -4.51 18.86 -10.51
CA GLU A 235 -3.55 19.25 -11.55
C GLU A 235 -2.10 19.12 -11.05
N LYS A 236 -1.85 19.48 -9.79
CA LYS A 236 -0.52 19.32 -9.17
C LYS A 236 -0.17 17.85 -8.96
N LEU A 237 -1.15 17.00 -8.67
CA LEU A 237 -0.94 15.55 -8.58
C LEU A 237 -0.56 14.96 -9.95
N ILE A 238 -1.25 15.34 -11.01
CA ILE A 238 -0.91 14.91 -12.38
C ILE A 238 0.48 15.39 -12.76
N ALA A 239 0.78 16.68 -12.56
CA ALA A 239 2.08 17.25 -12.86
C ALA A 239 3.22 16.55 -12.10
N ALA A 240 2.99 16.17 -10.83
CA ALA A 240 3.95 15.40 -10.05
C ALA A 240 4.24 14.02 -10.65
N VAL A 241 3.23 13.35 -11.22
CA VAL A 241 3.41 12.06 -11.92
C VAL A 241 4.14 12.23 -13.25
N GLU A 242 3.79 13.28 -14.01
CA GLU A 242 4.41 13.58 -15.30
C GLU A 242 5.89 13.94 -15.15
N ALA A 243 6.26 14.64 -14.08
CA ALA A 243 7.63 15.06 -13.79
C ALA A 243 8.57 13.88 -13.42
N VAL A 244 8.05 12.70 -13.08
CA VAL A 244 8.88 11.55 -12.66
C VAL A 244 9.82 11.12 -13.79
N THR A 245 11.13 11.13 -13.58
CA THR A 245 12.09 10.69 -14.61
C THR A 245 12.34 9.18 -14.57
N VAL A 246 13.00 8.64 -15.59
CA VAL A 246 13.43 7.22 -15.60
C VAL A 246 14.44 6.97 -14.47
N GLU A 247 15.30 7.96 -14.20
CA GLU A 247 16.31 7.97 -13.15
C GLU A 247 15.66 7.91 -11.76
N ASP A 248 14.56 8.65 -11.55
CA ASP A 248 13.81 8.61 -10.29
C ASP A 248 13.22 7.23 -10.03
N VAL A 249 12.67 6.58 -11.07
CA VAL A 249 12.14 5.21 -10.98
C VAL A 249 13.25 4.21 -10.70
N LYS A 250 14.42 4.34 -11.36
CA LYS A 250 15.60 3.50 -11.08
C LYS A 250 16.08 3.68 -9.63
N LYS A 251 16.09 4.92 -9.13
CA LYS A 251 16.48 5.24 -7.74
C LYS A 251 15.49 4.63 -6.74
N ALA A 252 14.19 4.73 -7.00
CA ALA A 252 13.15 4.10 -6.18
C ALA A 252 13.31 2.57 -6.18
N ALA A 253 13.50 1.96 -7.35
CA ALA A 253 13.75 0.52 -7.47
C ALA A 253 15.02 0.09 -6.71
N GLY A 254 16.11 0.86 -6.83
CA GLY A 254 17.35 0.60 -6.11
C GLY A 254 17.19 0.65 -4.58
N LYS A 255 16.40 1.59 -4.05
CA LYS A 255 16.06 1.64 -2.62
C LYS A 255 15.28 0.42 -2.16
N VAL A 256 14.26 0.02 -2.92
CA VAL A 256 13.47 -1.19 -2.62
C VAL A 256 14.37 -2.43 -2.65
N ALA A 257 15.23 -2.55 -3.65
CA ALA A 257 16.15 -3.68 -3.80
C ALA A 257 17.20 -3.78 -2.67
N GLY A 258 17.68 -2.63 -2.20
CA GLY A 258 18.63 -2.53 -1.09
C GLY A 258 17.99 -2.68 0.30
N SER A 259 16.67 -2.58 0.40
CA SER A 259 15.96 -2.79 1.66
C SER A 259 16.08 -4.25 2.12
N LYS A 260 16.08 -4.47 3.43
CA LYS A 260 16.03 -5.82 4.00
C LYS A 260 14.65 -6.40 3.69
N LEU A 261 14.52 -7.11 2.57
CA LEU A 261 13.28 -7.78 2.22
C LEU A 261 12.80 -8.64 3.38
N SER A 262 11.51 -8.58 3.65
CA SER A 262 10.81 -9.54 4.49
C SER A 262 10.67 -10.90 3.77
N ASP A 263 11.81 -11.46 3.36
CA ASP A 263 11.95 -12.74 2.68
C ASP A 263 13.24 -13.42 3.15
N ARG A 264 13.16 -14.74 3.30
CA ARG A 264 14.17 -15.71 3.71
C ARG A 264 15.61 -15.19 3.70
N LYS A 265 16.13 -14.79 4.87
CA LYS A 265 17.57 -14.88 5.14
C LYS A 265 17.91 -16.26 5.72
N SER A 266 18.16 -17.21 4.83
CA SER A 266 19.17 -18.29 4.98
C SER A 266 18.99 -19.32 3.86
N VAL A 267 19.80 -19.17 2.82
CA VAL A 267 20.35 -20.31 2.07
C VAL A 267 21.71 -20.57 2.68
N GLU A 268 22.02 -21.84 2.93
CA GLU A 268 23.37 -22.39 3.12
C GLU A 268 24.23 -21.80 4.24
N ASN A 269 24.29 -22.52 5.36
CA ASN A 269 25.54 -22.96 6.00
C ASN A 269 25.17 -23.87 7.19
N GLY A 270 25.51 -25.16 7.09
CA GLY A 270 25.35 -26.18 8.13
C GLY A 270 24.47 -27.34 7.68
#